data_AF-A0A059BGR8-F1
#
_entry.id   AF-A0A059BGR8-F1
#
_cell.length_a   1.000
_cell.length_b   1.000
_cell.length_c   1.000
_cell.angle_alpha   90.00
_cell.angle_beta   90.00
_cell.angle_gamma   90.00
#
_symmetry.space_group_name_H-M   'P 1'
#
loop_
_entity.id
_entity.type
_entity.pdbx_description
1 polymer ?
#
loop_
_entity_poly.entity_id
_entity_poly.type
_entity_poly.pdbx_seq_one_letter_code
_entity_poly.pdbx_strand_id
1 'polypeptide(L)'
;MLTLEEKKVPYKTHLINFSEKPQWLLEVNPEGKVPLIKIDDKWIADSDVIVGILEEKYPEPPLTPPPEFASVGSKIFISFVKFVKSKDPSDGTEQALLDELKALDEHLKAHGPYIAGEKITAVDLSLGPKLFHLEVALGHFKKWTVPESFTHVHSYTKLLFARESFVKTKPAKEHVVAGWAPKVNGA
;
A
#
# COMPACT_ATOMS: atom_id res chain seq x y z
N MET A 1 9.72 1.17 0.51
CA MET A 1 10.57 0.71 1.62
C MET A 1 10.41 -0.78 1.86
N LEU A 2 9.20 -1.33 1.91
CA LEU A 2 8.96 -2.77 2.07
C LEU A 2 9.84 -3.67 1.18
N THR A 3 9.92 -3.41 -0.13
CA THR A 3 10.75 -4.19 -1.05
C THR A 3 12.24 -4.17 -0.67
N LEU A 4 12.76 -3.03 -0.22
CA LEU A 4 14.16 -2.91 0.23
C LEU A 4 14.41 -3.75 1.49
N GLU A 5 13.46 -3.75 2.43
CA GLU A 5 13.53 -4.53 3.66
C GLU A 5 13.46 -6.04 3.38
N GLU A 6 12.49 -6.50 2.59
CA GLU A 6 12.34 -7.92 2.22
C GLU A 6 13.55 -8.44 1.44
N LYS A 7 14.17 -7.59 0.61
CA LYS A 7 15.40 -7.91 -0.11
C LYS A 7 16.68 -7.69 0.69
N LYS A 8 16.58 -7.18 1.92
CA LYS A 8 17.72 -6.86 2.79
C LYS A 8 18.75 -5.93 2.12
N VAL A 9 18.27 -5.03 1.26
CA VAL A 9 19.11 -4.05 0.56
C VAL A 9 19.37 -2.88 1.51
N PRO A 10 20.62 -2.54 1.83
CA PRO A 10 20.92 -1.36 2.64
C PRO A 10 20.48 -0.07 1.93
N TYR A 11 19.87 0.85 2.67
CA TYR A 11 19.42 2.13 2.12
C TYR A 11 19.53 3.25 3.16
N LYS A 12 19.51 4.49 2.66
CA LYS A 12 19.41 5.70 3.47
C LYS A 12 18.10 6.41 3.15
N THR A 13 17.30 6.67 4.18
CA THR A 13 16.04 7.41 4.03
C THR A 13 16.28 8.91 4.10
N HIS A 14 15.63 9.63 3.19
CA HIS A 14 15.52 11.08 3.24
C HIS A 14 14.04 11.46 3.36
N LEU A 15 13.65 11.99 4.53
CA LEU A 15 12.27 12.42 4.77
C LEU A 15 12.05 13.79 4.12
N ILE A 16 11.00 13.88 3.29
CA ILE A 16 10.64 15.10 2.57
C ILE A 16 9.42 15.74 3.24
N ASN A 17 9.58 16.98 3.69
CA ASN A 17 8.44 17.80 4.10
C ASN A 17 7.73 18.32 2.84
N PHE A 18 6.46 17.97 2.65
CA PHE A 18 5.70 18.41 1.48
C PHE A 18 5.26 19.87 1.54
N SER A 19 5.19 20.47 2.73
CA SER A 19 4.92 21.90 2.91
C SER A 19 6.13 22.76 2.57
N GLU A 20 7.33 22.17 2.57
CA GLU A 20 8.60 22.84 2.31
C GLU A 20 9.52 21.89 1.55
N LYS A 21 9.24 21.72 0.25
CA LYS A 21 10.00 20.80 -0.60
C LYS A 21 11.43 21.34 -0.77
N PRO A 22 12.48 20.53 -0.51
CA PRO A 22 13.85 20.98 -0.66
C PRO A 22 14.20 21.17 -2.14
N GLN A 23 15.03 22.18 -2.44
CA GLN A 23 15.38 22.55 -3.81
C GLN A 23 15.97 21.39 -4.63
N TRP A 24 16.87 20.60 -4.01
CA TRP A 24 17.51 19.46 -4.67
C TRP A 24 16.50 18.43 -5.19
N LEU A 25 15.35 18.26 -4.53
CA LEU A 25 14.31 17.33 -4.98
C LEU A 25 13.70 17.80 -6.28
N LEU A 26 13.43 19.10 -6.41
CA LEU A 26 12.82 19.69 -7.60
C LEU A 26 13.79 19.72 -8.78
N GLU A 27 15.09 19.83 -8.52
CA GLU A 27 16.13 19.75 -9.55
C GLU A 27 16.20 18.37 -10.21
N VAL A 28 16.01 17.30 -9.44
CA VAL A 28 16.12 15.91 -9.92
C VAL A 28 14.78 15.28 -10.27
N ASN A 29 13.69 15.81 -9.72
CA ASN A 29 12.32 15.40 -9.98
C ASN A 29 11.40 16.64 -9.96
N PRO A 30 11.22 17.34 -11.10
CA PRO A 30 10.46 18.59 -11.19
C PRO A 30 9.01 18.49 -10.71
N GLU A 31 8.39 17.30 -10.76
CA GLU A 31 7.05 17.09 -10.21
C GLU A 31 7.02 17.11 -8.68
N GLY A 32 8.18 16.95 -8.04
CA GLY A 32 8.34 16.89 -6.58
C GLY A 32 7.50 15.78 -5.95
N LYS A 33 7.32 14.67 -6.67
CA LYS A 33 6.60 13.47 -6.21
C LYS A 33 7.57 12.53 -5.50
N VAL A 34 7.01 11.70 -4.62
CA VAL A 34 7.72 10.60 -3.95
C VAL A 34 6.84 9.34 -4.04
N PRO A 35 7.41 8.13 -3.95
CA PRO A 35 8.82 7.82 -3.69
C PRO A 35 9.76 8.23 -4.85
N LEU A 36 10.99 8.56 -4.47
CA LEU A 36 12.12 8.77 -5.35
C LEU A 36 13.32 8.03 -4.74
N ILE A 37 14.04 7.25 -5.54
CA ILE A 37 15.22 6.49 -5.10
C ILE A 37 16.42 6.84 -5.97
N LYS A 38 17.62 6.81 -5.39
CA LYS A 38 18.88 6.94 -6.12
C LYS A 38 19.57 5.58 -6.19
N ILE A 39 19.76 5.04 -7.39
CA ILE A 39 20.44 3.76 -7.64
C ILE A 39 21.53 4.02 -8.69
N ASP A 40 22.79 3.67 -8.39
CA ASP A 40 23.96 3.90 -9.26
C ASP A 40 24.02 5.31 -9.83
N ASP A 41 23.88 6.29 -8.94
CA ASP A 41 23.82 7.71 -9.23
C ASP A 41 22.65 8.22 -10.10
N LYS A 42 21.68 7.37 -10.43
CA LYS A 42 20.48 7.74 -11.18
C LYS A 42 19.27 7.84 -10.26
N TRP A 43 18.53 8.93 -10.41
CA TRP A 43 17.25 9.13 -9.74
C TRP A 43 16.12 8.45 -10.50
N ILE A 44 15.32 7.67 -9.78
CA ILE A 44 14.21 6.88 -10.31
C ILE A 44 12.97 7.23 -9.51
N ALA A 45 11.91 7.63 -10.21
CA ALA A 45 10.58 7.88 -9.66
C ALA A 45 9.63 6.71 -10.00
N ASP A 46 8.40 6.80 -9.48
CA ASP A 46 7.34 5.79 -9.61
C ASP A 46 7.63 4.50 -8.83
N SER A 47 6.74 4.15 -7.89
CA SER A 47 6.95 2.97 -7.05
C SER A 47 7.01 1.67 -7.84
N ASP A 48 6.25 1.54 -8.92
CA ASP A 48 6.18 0.28 -9.68
C ASP A 48 7.47 0.10 -10.50
N VAL A 49 7.99 1.19 -11.07
CA VAL A 49 9.29 1.20 -11.76
C VAL A 49 10.42 0.92 -10.78
N ILE A 50 10.41 1.56 -9.60
CA ILE A 50 11.41 1.34 -8.55
C ILE A 50 11.44 -0.12 -8.13
N VAL A 51 10.27 -0.74 -7.89
CA VAL A 51 10.19 -2.15 -7.48
C VAL A 51 10.71 -3.08 -8.57
N GLY A 52 10.39 -2.82 -9.85
CA GLY A 52 10.92 -3.59 -10.98
C GLY A 52 12.45 -3.53 -11.07
N ILE A 53 13.04 -2.34 -10.96
CA ILE A 53 14.51 -2.18 -10.99
C ILE A 53 15.17 -2.86 -9.79
N LEU A 54 14.54 -2.81 -8.61
CA LEU A 54 15.05 -3.51 -7.42
C LEU A 54 14.96 -5.03 -7.58
N GLU A 55 13.94 -5.56 -8.24
CA GLU A 55 13.84 -6.98 -8.58
C GLU A 55 14.94 -7.42 -9.54
N GLU A 56 15.18 -6.66 -10.62
CA GLU A 56 16.24 -6.94 -11.59
C GLU A 56 17.63 -6.90 -10.96
N LYS A 57 17.89 -5.87 -10.13
CA LYS A 57 19.20 -5.66 -9.51
C LYS A 57 19.48 -6.61 -8.34
N TYR A 58 18.43 -6.99 -7.61
CA TYR A 58 18.53 -7.85 -6.43
C TYR A 58 17.51 -8.99 -6.56
N PRO A 59 17.78 -10.00 -7.40
CA PRO A 59 16.79 -11.03 -7.74
C PRO A 59 16.40 -11.92 -6.56
N GLU A 60 17.25 -12.03 -5.54
CA GLU A 60 17.01 -12.88 -4.37
C GLU A 60 16.70 -12.06 -3.11
N PRO A 61 15.66 -12.42 -2.33
CA PRO A 61 14.61 -13.38 -2.67
C PRO A 61 13.69 -12.86 -3.81
N PRO A 62 13.14 -13.75 -4.65
CA PRO A 62 12.24 -13.36 -5.72
C PRO A 62 10.93 -12.83 -5.15
N LEU A 63 10.49 -11.67 -5.65
CA LEU A 63 9.22 -11.05 -5.27
C LEU A 63 8.26 -10.96 -6.46
N THR A 64 8.66 -11.37 -7.65
CA THR A 64 7.80 -11.37 -8.84
C THR A 64 6.59 -12.31 -8.64
N PRO A 65 5.35 -11.79 -8.67
CA PRO A 65 4.17 -12.65 -8.59
C PRO A 65 3.90 -13.35 -9.94
N PRO A 66 3.18 -14.49 -9.92
CA PRO A 66 2.57 -15.03 -11.13
C PRO A 66 1.72 -13.96 -11.85
N PRO A 67 1.80 -13.81 -13.19
CA PRO A 67 1.09 -12.75 -13.92
C PRO A 67 -0.42 -12.71 -13.67
N GLU A 68 -1.05 -13.87 -13.49
CA GLU A 68 -2.47 -14.01 -13.18
C GLU A 68 -2.87 -13.40 -11.83
N PHE A 69 -1.92 -13.26 -10.90
CA PHE A 69 -2.16 -12.72 -9.55
C PHE A 69 -1.71 -11.26 -9.40
N ALA A 70 -0.99 -10.71 -10.38
CA ALA A 70 -0.39 -9.37 -10.29
C ALA A 70 -1.40 -8.23 -10.08
N SER A 71 -2.67 -8.44 -10.44
CA SER A 71 -3.74 -7.43 -10.34
C SER A 71 -4.75 -7.68 -9.20
N VAL A 72 -4.55 -8.72 -8.40
CA VAL A 72 -5.43 -9.06 -7.26
C VAL A 72 -5.47 -7.89 -6.27
N GLY A 73 -6.67 -7.44 -5.91
CA GLY A 73 -6.89 -6.32 -4.99
C GLY A 73 -6.56 -4.93 -5.56
N SER A 74 -6.22 -4.81 -6.85
CA SER A 74 -5.81 -3.53 -7.47
C SER A 74 -6.84 -2.39 -7.33
N LYS A 75 -8.12 -2.71 -7.29
CA LYS A 75 -9.22 -1.74 -7.16
C LYS A 75 -9.58 -1.36 -5.72
N ILE A 76 -9.09 -2.09 -4.72
CA ILE A 76 -9.45 -1.86 -3.31
C ILE A 76 -9.12 -0.42 -2.90
N PHE A 77 -7.94 0.08 -3.25
CA PHE A 77 -7.53 1.41 -2.81
C PHE A 77 -8.37 2.53 -3.44
N ILE A 78 -8.74 2.42 -4.73
CA ILE A 78 -9.59 3.43 -5.36
C ILE A 78 -11.02 3.38 -4.83
N SER A 79 -11.57 2.19 -4.55
CA SER A 79 -12.88 2.04 -3.89
C SER A 79 -12.85 2.58 -2.47
N PHE A 80 -11.78 2.32 -1.71
CA PHE A 80 -11.55 2.92 -0.39
C PHE A 80 -11.50 4.44 -0.45
N VAL A 81 -10.76 5.03 -1.40
CA VAL A 81 -10.65 6.49 -1.52
C VAL A 81 -12.01 7.13 -1.85
N LYS A 82 -12.81 6.49 -2.71
CA LYS A 82 -14.17 6.95 -2.99
C LYS A 82 -15.04 6.88 -1.74
N PHE A 83 -15.02 5.74 -1.05
CA PHE A 83 -15.83 5.54 0.15
C PHE A 83 -15.43 6.51 1.26
N VAL A 84 -14.16 6.60 1.66
CA VAL A 84 -13.73 7.45 2.78
C VAL A 84 -14.07 8.93 2.58
N LYS A 85 -14.16 9.40 1.32
CA LYS A 85 -14.56 10.76 0.96
C LYS A 85 -16.08 10.94 0.77
N SER A 86 -16.83 9.86 0.63
CA SER A 86 -18.27 9.93 0.44
C SER A 86 -18.96 10.52 1.66
N LYS A 87 -19.91 11.43 1.40
CA LYS A 87 -20.80 12.03 2.39
C LYS A 87 -22.22 11.45 2.32
N ASP A 88 -22.52 10.73 1.24
CA ASP A 88 -23.84 10.16 0.99
C ASP A 88 -23.78 8.64 1.24
N PRO A 89 -24.44 8.13 2.31
CA PRO A 89 -24.44 6.70 2.60
C PRO A 89 -25.16 5.85 1.54
N SER A 90 -25.88 6.47 0.60
CA SER A 90 -26.64 5.78 -0.45
C SER A 90 -25.97 5.77 -1.83
N ASP A 91 -24.77 6.36 -1.96
CA ASP A 91 -24.07 6.47 -3.25
C ASP A 91 -23.41 5.16 -3.75
N GLY A 92 -23.53 4.08 -2.98
CA GLY A 92 -23.01 2.76 -3.32
C GLY A 92 -21.51 2.59 -3.18
N THR A 93 -20.77 3.60 -2.70
CA THR A 93 -19.30 3.51 -2.56
C THR A 93 -18.87 2.50 -1.50
N GLU A 94 -19.65 2.33 -0.43
CA GLU A 94 -19.42 1.27 0.57
C GLU A 94 -19.56 -0.12 -0.06
N GLN A 95 -20.65 -0.36 -0.79
CA GLN A 95 -20.90 -1.64 -1.44
C GLN A 95 -19.79 -1.97 -2.44
N ALA A 96 -19.35 -0.98 -3.22
CA ALA A 96 -18.23 -1.16 -4.14
C ALA A 96 -16.92 -1.55 -3.43
N LEU A 97 -16.66 -1.03 -2.22
CA LEU A 97 -15.51 -1.48 -1.42
C LEU A 97 -15.71 -2.90 -0.88
N LEU A 98 -16.91 -3.22 -0.39
CA LEU A 98 -17.26 -4.55 0.10
C LEU A 98 -17.11 -5.63 -0.99
N ASP A 99 -17.50 -5.33 -2.22
CA ASP A 99 -17.36 -6.26 -3.36
C ASP A 99 -15.90 -6.55 -3.68
N GLU A 100 -15.03 -5.53 -3.65
CA GLU A 100 -13.58 -5.70 -3.86
C GLU A 100 -12.91 -6.46 -2.71
N LEU A 101 -13.33 -6.22 -1.46
CA LEU A 101 -12.86 -6.97 -0.30
C LEU A 101 -13.33 -8.42 -0.32
N LYS A 102 -14.56 -8.68 -0.75
CA LYS A 102 -15.09 -10.03 -0.94
C LYS A 102 -14.32 -10.79 -2.01
N ALA A 103 -14.00 -10.14 -3.13
CA ALA A 103 -13.17 -10.75 -4.17
C ALA A 103 -11.77 -11.12 -3.65
N LEU A 104 -11.17 -10.26 -2.83
CA LEU A 104 -9.90 -10.57 -2.15
C LEU A 104 -10.05 -11.72 -1.15
N ASP A 105 -11.11 -11.77 -0.36
CA ASP A 105 -11.34 -12.84 0.63
C ASP A 105 -11.44 -14.21 -0.05
N GLU A 106 -12.23 -14.32 -1.12
CA GLU A 106 -12.37 -15.58 -1.86
C GLU A 106 -11.06 -15.97 -2.56
N HIS A 107 -10.29 -15.00 -3.07
CA HIS A 107 -8.96 -15.27 -3.61
C HIS A 107 -8.02 -15.83 -2.55
N LEU A 108 -7.95 -15.20 -1.38
CA LEU A 108 -7.09 -15.64 -0.27
C LEU A 108 -7.53 -16.98 0.31
N LYS A 109 -8.82 -17.28 0.29
CA LYS A 109 -9.34 -18.61 0.65
C LYS A 109 -8.84 -19.71 -0.28
N ALA A 110 -8.76 -19.43 -1.58
CA ALA A 110 -8.34 -20.39 -2.59
C ALA A 110 -6.81 -20.51 -2.71
N HIS A 111 -6.09 -19.40 -2.53
CA HIS A 111 -4.67 -19.29 -2.91
C HIS A 111 -3.76 -18.76 -1.80
N GLY A 112 -4.28 -18.51 -0.59
CA GLY A 112 -3.53 -17.96 0.55
C GLY A 112 -2.38 -18.84 1.04
N PRO A 113 -1.60 -18.37 2.03
CA PRO A 113 -1.90 -17.25 2.92
C PRO A 113 -1.53 -15.84 2.42
N TYR A 114 -0.62 -15.72 1.44
CA TYR A 114 -0.39 -14.50 0.67
C TYR A 114 -1.09 -14.58 -0.69
N ILE A 115 -1.08 -13.50 -1.48
CA ILE A 115 -1.79 -13.48 -2.77
C ILE A 115 -1.32 -14.59 -3.71
N ALA A 116 -0.04 -14.94 -3.67
CA ALA A 116 0.58 -15.97 -4.49
C ALA A 116 0.99 -17.23 -3.69
N GLY A 117 0.26 -17.57 -2.61
CA GLY A 117 0.53 -18.75 -1.80
C GLY A 117 1.40 -18.48 -0.57
N GLU A 118 2.38 -19.34 -0.31
CA GLU A 118 3.13 -19.35 0.95
C GLU A 118 4.13 -18.20 1.10
N LYS A 119 4.59 -17.63 -0.01
CA LYS A 119 5.63 -16.59 -0.02
C LYS A 119 5.04 -15.24 -0.36
N ILE A 120 5.60 -14.21 0.28
CA ILE A 120 5.25 -12.83 -0.02
C ILE A 120 5.81 -12.44 -1.39
N THR A 121 5.06 -11.62 -2.12
CA THR A 121 5.43 -11.11 -3.44
C THR A 121 5.18 -9.60 -3.52
N ALA A 122 5.58 -8.98 -4.63
CA ALA A 122 5.44 -7.55 -4.87
C ALA A 122 3.97 -7.08 -4.83
N VAL A 123 3.02 -7.94 -5.20
CA VAL A 123 1.59 -7.60 -5.11
C VAL A 123 1.14 -7.45 -3.64
N ASP A 124 1.66 -8.28 -2.73
CA ASP A 124 1.42 -8.13 -1.29
C ASP A 124 2.06 -6.85 -0.74
N LEU A 125 3.30 -6.55 -1.17
CA LEU A 125 4.01 -5.33 -0.74
C LEU A 125 3.37 -4.05 -1.28
N SER A 126 2.67 -4.14 -2.41
CA SER A 126 1.85 -3.04 -2.97
C SER A 126 0.53 -2.89 -2.22
N LEU A 127 -0.14 -4.01 -1.88
CA LEU A 127 -1.47 -4.00 -1.27
C LEU A 127 -1.44 -3.73 0.24
N GLY A 128 -0.44 -4.24 0.97
CA GLY A 128 -0.34 -4.09 2.42
C GLY A 128 -0.46 -2.64 2.92
N PRO A 129 0.33 -1.68 2.41
CA PRO A 129 0.19 -0.27 2.79
C PRO A 129 -1.19 0.32 2.48
N LYS A 130 -1.82 -0.11 1.38
CA LYS A 130 -3.16 0.34 0.97
C LYS A 130 -4.22 -0.15 1.97
N LEU A 131 -4.15 -1.40 2.39
CA LEU A 131 -5.03 -1.98 3.42
C LEU A 131 -4.81 -1.33 4.78
N PHE A 132 -3.58 -1.00 5.15
CA PHE A 132 -3.31 -0.29 6.40
C PHE A 132 -3.91 1.12 6.40
N HIS A 133 -3.81 1.85 5.28
CA HIS A 133 -4.49 3.13 5.11
C HIS A 133 -6.01 2.99 5.21
N LEU A 134 -6.59 1.94 4.62
CA LEU A 134 -8.01 1.62 4.69
C LEU A 134 -8.46 1.42 6.14
N GLU A 135 -7.83 0.51 6.89
CA GLU A 135 -8.21 0.21 8.29
C GLU A 135 -8.13 1.45 9.19
N VAL A 136 -7.03 2.21 9.08
CA VAL A 136 -6.81 3.38 9.93
C VAL A 136 -7.76 4.52 9.57
N ALA A 137 -7.90 4.85 8.28
CA ALA A 137 -8.70 5.99 7.86
C ALA A 137 -10.20 5.72 8.02
N LEU A 138 -10.71 4.56 7.58
CA LEU A 138 -12.14 4.24 7.73
C LEU A 138 -12.55 4.09 9.20
N GLY A 139 -11.69 3.47 10.03
CA GLY A 139 -11.92 3.39 11.47
C GLY A 139 -11.98 4.78 12.13
N HIS A 140 -11.15 5.73 11.68
CA HIS A 140 -11.15 7.08 12.22
C HIS A 140 -12.35 7.92 11.75
N PHE A 141 -12.51 8.07 10.42
CA PHE A 141 -13.43 9.04 9.79
C PHE A 141 -14.85 8.51 9.62
N LYS A 142 -15.06 7.20 9.50
CA LYS A 142 -16.39 6.59 9.30
C LYS A 142 -16.84 5.63 10.41
N LYS A 143 -15.99 5.35 11.39
CA LYS A 143 -16.23 4.30 12.42
C LYS A 143 -16.52 2.93 11.78
N TRP A 144 -15.87 2.68 10.65
CA TRP A 144 -16.08 1.51 9.82
C TRP A 144 -14.89 0.56 9.91
N THR A 145 -15.16 -0.74 9.93
CA THR A 145 -14.15 -1.81 9.93
C THR A 145 -14.50 -2.85 8.87
N VAL A 146 -13.48 -3.56 8.39
CA VAL A 146 -13.69 -4.71 7.48
C VAL A 146 -14.62 -5.71 8.17
N PRO A 147 -15.72 -6.15 7.53
CA PRO A 147 -16.65 -7.09 8.14
C PRO A 147 -15.96 -8.36 8.64
N GLU A 148 -16.34 -8.83 9.83
CA GLU A 148 -15.79 -10.06 10.44
C GLU A 148 -16.01 -11.31 9.59
N SER A 149 -16.98 -11.29 8.66
CA SER A 149 -17.21 -12.36 7.70
C SER A 149 -16.07 -12.54 6.69
N PHE A 150 -15.21 -11.53 6.48
CA PHE A 150 -14.05 -11.62 5.58
C PHE A 150 -12.82 -12.14 6.34
N THR A 151 -12.92 -13.40 6.79
CA THR A 151 -11.95 -14.02 7.70
C THR A 151 -10.57 -14.20 7.09
N HIS A 152 -10.46 -14.38 5.77
CA HIS A 152 -9.18 -14.53 5.07
C HIS A 152 -8.51 -13.17 4.89
N VAL A 153 -9.26 -12.10 4.62
CA VAL A 153 -8.74 -10.72 4.62
C VAL A 153 -8.18 -10.36 5.99
N HIS A 154 -8.91 -10.65 7.08
CA HIS A 154 -8.43 -10.40 8.45
C HIS A 154 -7.16 -11.20 8.77
N SER A 155 -7.12 -12.47 8.39
CA SER A 155 -5.94 -13.31 8.57
C SER A 155 -4.74 -12.78 7.78
N TYR A 156 -4.99 -12.32 6.55
CA TYR A 156 -3.99 -11.76 5.65
C TYR A 156 -3.43 -10.42 6.15
N THR A 157 -4.27 -9.47 6.60
CA THR A 157 -3.79 -8.20 7.15
C THR A 157 -3.03 -8.41 8.44
N LYS A 158 -3.51 -9.29 9.33
CA LYS A 158 -2.77 -9.68 10.54
C LYS A 158 -1.39 -10.25 10.22
N LEU A 159 -1.30 -11.14 9.23
CA LEU A 159 -0.06 -11.75 8.79
C LEU A 159 0.90 -10.69 8.20
N LEU A 160 0.42 -9.83 7.30
CA LEU A 160 1.23 -8.79 6.67
C LEU A 160 1.72 -7.75 7.67
N PHE A 161 0.84 -7.28 8.56
CA PHE A 161 1.17 -6.18 9.49
C PHE A 161 2.07 -6.63 10.64
N ALA A 162 2.16 -7.94 10.87
CA ALA A 162 3.10 -8.54 11.81
C ALA A 162 4.52 -8.72 11.25
N ARG A 163 4.72 -8.59 9.92
CA ARG A 163 6.06 -8.73 9.33
C ARG A 163 6.99 -7.63 9.84
N GLU A 164 8.25 -8.00 10.11
CA GLU A 164 9.27 -7.06 10.58
C GLU A 164 9.43 -5.87 9.62
N SER A 165 9.48 -6.15 8.31
CA SER A 165 9.53 -5.15 7.24
C SER A 165 8.38 -4.14 7.34
N PHE A 166 7.16 -4.62 7.60
CA PHE A 166 5.97 -3.79 7.75
C PHE A 166 5.99 -2.99 9.05
N VAL A 167 6.31 -3.63 10.18
CA VAL A 167 6.42 -2.96 11.48
C VAL A 167 7.45 -1.83 11.44
N LYS A 168 8.59 -2.06 10.78
CA LYS A 168 9.67 -1.08 10.65
C LYS A 168 9.34 0.10 9.74
N THR A 169 8.45 -0.09 8.77
CA THR A 169 8.20 0.89 7.69
C THR A 169 6.82 1.54 7.72
N LYS A 170 5.87 1.02 8.51
CA LYS A 170 4.53 1.60 8.62
C LYS A 170 4.58 2.98 9.26
N PRO A 171 3.77 3.93 8.79
CA PRO A 171 3.61 5.21 9.47
C PRO A 171 2.85 5.02 10.79
N ALA A 172 3.06 5.95 11.73
CA ALA A 172 2.20 6.08 12.89
C ALA A 172 0.76 6.38 12.45
N LYS A 173 -0.25 5.84 13.18
CA LYS A 173 -1.66 5.92 12.76
C LYS A 173 -2.14 7.37 12.71
N GLU A 174 -1.68 8.18 13.65
CA GLU A 174 -1.92 9.63 13.74
C GLU A 174 -1.41 10.38 12.49
N HIS A 175 -0.28 9.97 11.90
CA HIS A 175 0.23 10.58 10.68
C HIS A 175 -0.60 10.17 9.46
N VAL A 176 -1.13 8.95 9.43
CA VAL A 176 -2.09 8.52 8.38
C VAL A 176 -3.35 9.36 8.47
N VAL A 177 -3.93 9.48 9.67
CA VAL A 177 -5.12 10.31 9.90
C VAL A 177 -4.87 11.76 9.49
N ALA A 178 -3.77 12.37 9.96
CA ALA A 178 -3.42 13.75 9.60
C ALA A 178 -3.25 13.94 8.09
N GLY A 179 -2.66 12.98 7.39
CA GLY A 179 -2.50 13.02 5.93
C GLY A 179 -3.81 12.85 5.14
N TRP A 180 -4.81 12.18 5.70
CA TRP A 180 -6.14 12.03 5.10
C TRP A 180 -7.10 13.18 5.45
N ALA A 181 -6.96 13.79 6.63
CA ALA A 181 -7.86 14.84 7.13
C ALA A 181 -8.19 15.94 6.09
N PRO A 182 -7.22 16.60 5.44
CA PRO A 182 -7.55 17.64 4.45
C PRO A 182 -8.25 17.09 3.20
N LYS A 183 -8.05 15.81 2.86
CA LYS A 183 -8.65 15.14 1.69
C LYS A 183 -10.09 14.68 1.93
N VAL A 184 -10.43 14.41 3.18
CA VAL A 184 -11.77 13.98 3.60
C VAL A 184 -12.62 15.19 3.96
N ASN A 185 -12.06 16.14 4.72
CA ASN A 185 -12.78 17.33 5.19
C ASN A 185 -12.89 18.43 4.12
N GLY A 186 -11.99 18.43 3.13
CA GLY A 186 -12.01 19.37 2.01
C GLY A 186 -12.74 18.88 0.75
N ALA A 187 -13.13 17.60 0.71
CA ALA A 187 -14.08 17.06 -0.27
C ALA A 187 -15.51 17.39 0.17
#